data_AF-V6LRY6-F1
#
_entry.id   AF-V6LRY6-F1
#
_cell.length_a   1.000
_cell.length_b   1.000
_cell.length_c   1.000
_cell.angle_alpha   90.00
_cell.angle_beta   90.00
_cell.angle_gamma   90.00
#
_symmetry.space_group_name_H-M   'P 1'
#
loop_
_entity.id
_entity.type
_entity.pdbx_description
1 polymer ?
#
loop_
_entity_poly.entity_id
_entity_poly.type
_entity_poly.pdbx_seq_one_letter_code
_entity_poly.pdbx_strand_id
1 'polypeptide(L)'
;MLPMSPSATGHQLHHACAALYGFKPSRILISVSKNTYLNQKQEIEKQIETSEITLKYIGPQISYRLVFMLEYMGPLLISTFLFSSTPQVYFWIFHFSKRILETMFVHEFSNATMPIRNVFKNCAYYYGFSFFVLVQNQVNFNVFWGVCFIISEFLNGFCHIHLRLIRSGKKGYQNPSSLLFKYVACPNYTFELLSWVCFGLSCSNARALIFAIFGYGQIRVWGYKKQERLNELFPESRRKFAVFPVFGL
;
A
#
# COMPACT_ATOMS: atom_id res chain seq x y z
N MET A 1 -13.76 4.89 -35.34
CA MET A 1 -14.59 4.62 -34.14
C MET A 1 -14.36 3.17 -33.73
N LEU A 2 -14.23 2.88 -32.44
CA LEU A 2 -14.15 1.52 -31.93
C LEU A 2 -15.55 0.88 -32.02
N PRO A 3 -15.75 -0.21 -32.78
CA PRO A 3 -17.04 -0.90 -32.82
C PRO A 3 -17.19 -1.70 -31.52
N MET A 4 -17.79 -1.10 -30.49
CA MET A 4 -18.04 -1.77 -29.22
C MET A 4 -19.52 -1.71 -28.85
N SER A 5 -20.01 -2.80 -28.27
CA SER A 5 -21.34 -2.87 -27.67
C SER A 5 -21.46 -1.84 -26.54
N PRO A 6 -22.62 -1.19 -26.36
CA PRO A 6 -22.92 -0.33 -25.20
C PRO A 6 -22.79 -1.04 -23.84
N SER A 7 -22.77 -2.37 -23.82
CA SER A 7 -22.58 -3.23 -22.64
C SER A 7 -21.14 -3.70 -22.41
N ALA A 8 -20.17 -3.21 -23.16
CA ALA A 8 -18.79 -3.68 -23.07
C ALA A 8 -18.16 -3.37 -21.70
N THR A 9 -17.44 -4.35 -21.15
CA THR A 9 -16.72 -4.20 -19.87
C THR A 9 -15.44 -3.39 -20.03
N GLY A 10 -14.91 -2.84 -18.91
CA GLY A 10 -13.61 -2.18 -18.89
C GLY A 10 -12.49 -3.06 -19.46
N HIS A 11 -12.52 -4.37 -19.21
CA HIS A 11 -11.57 -5.33 -19.78
C HIS A 11 -11.62 -5.36 -21.32
N GLN A 12 -12.82 -5.43 -21.91
CA GLN A 12 -12.99 -5.46 -23.36
C GLN A 12 -12.53 -4.14 -23.99
N LEU A 13 -12.83 -3.00 -23.37
CA LEU A 13 -12.36 -1.69 -23.81
C LEU A 13 -10.83 -1.60 -23.81
N HIS A 14 -10.18 -2.04 -22.73
CA HIS A 14 -8.72 -2.08 -22.63
C HIS A 14 -8.11 -2.98 -23.71
N HIS A 15 -8.68 -4.15 -23.98
CA HIS A 15 -8.18 -5.03 -25.04
C HIS A 15 -8.34 -4.43 -26.44
N ALA A 16 -9.49 -3.86 -26.75
CA ALA A 16 -9.76 -3.27 -28.05
C ALA A 16 -8.87 -2.05 -28.33
N CYS A 17 -8.74 -1.15 -27.36
CA CYS A 17 -7.83 -0.01 -27.46
C CYS A 17 -6.37 -0.45 -27.60
N ALA A 18 -5.94 -1.44 -26.84
CA ALA A 18 -4.57 -1.94 -26.91
C ALA A 18 -4.25 -2.55 -28.28
N ALA A 19 -5.18 -3.32 -28.86
CA ALA A 19 -5.03 -3.91 -30.17
C ALA A 19 -4.90 -2.86 -31.29
N LEU A 20 -5.71 -1.79 -31.25
CA LEU A 20 -5.66 -0.71 -32.25
C LEU A 20 -4.31 0.00 -32.32
N TYR A 21 -3.66 0.20 -31.17
CA TYR A 21 -2.40 0.94 -31.07
C TYR A 21 -1.17 0.04 -30.92
N GLY A 22 -1.32 -1.28 -31.06
CA GLY A 22 -0.21 -2.24 -30.96
C GLY A 22 0.42 -2.34 -29.56
N PHE A 23 -0.34 -2.02 -28.50
CA PHE A 23 0.12 -2.09 -27.12
C PHE A 23 -0.41 -3.33 -26.39
N LYS A 24 0.21 -3.66 -25.24
CA LYS A 24 -0.39 -4.62 -24.30
C LYS A 24 -1.48 -3.92 -23.48
N PRO A 25 -2.62 -4.55 -23.17
CA PRO A 25 -3.70 -3.96 -22.36
C PRO A 25 -3.24 -3.43 -21.00
N SER A 26 -2.25 -4.06 -20.40
CA SER A 26 -1.67 -3.59 -19.13
C SER A 26 -0.90 -2.27 -19.25
N ARG A 27 -0.49 -1.85 -20.45
CA ARG A 27 0.34 -0.65 -20.67
C ARG A 27 -0.46 0.60 -21.04
N ILE A 28 -1.78 0.50 -21.02
CA ILE A 28 -2.67 1.62 -21.34
C ILE A 28 -3.58 1.94 -20.15
N LEU A 29 -3.89 3.22 -20.01
CA LEU A 29 -4.82 3.74 -19.02
C LEU A 29 -5.92 4.47 -19.77
N ILE A 30 -7.17 4.20 -19.40
CA ILE A 30 -8.35 4.78 -20.02
C ILE A 30 -8.99 5.74 -19.01
N SER A 31 -9.10 7.02 -19.38
CA SER A 31 -9.76 8.07 -18.61
C SER A 31 -11.07 8.45 -19.30
N VAL A 32 -12.17 8.51 -18.55
CA VAL A 32 -13.50 8.92 -19.08
C VAL A 32 -13.78 10.40 -18.79
N SER A 33 -13.15 10.96 -17.76
CA SER A 33 -13.18 12.39 -17.44
C SER A 33 -11.88 12.79 -16.73
N LYS A 34 -11.68 14.10 -16.46
CA LYS A 34 -10.55 14.57 -15.63
C LYS A 34 -10.57 13.82 -14.28
N ASN A 35 -9.53 13.02 -14.03
CA ASN A 35 -9.29 12.20 -12.83
C ASN A 35 -10.15 10.93 -12.64
N THR A 36 -11.01 10.56 -13.59
CA THR A 36 -11.77 9.29 -13.52
C THR A 36 -11.16 8.24 -14.44
N TYR A 37 -10.48 7.27 -13.84
CA TYR A 37 -9.83 6.16 -14.55
C TYR A 37 -10.69 4.90 -14.50
N LEU A 38 -10.93 4.30 -15.66
CA LEU A 38 -11.59 3.00 -15.77
C LEU A 38 -10.58 1.89 -15.50
N ASN A 39 -10.76 1.22 -14.38
CA ASN A 39 -10.01 0.01 -14.07
C ASN A 39 -10.57 -1.18 -14.87
N GLN A 40 -9.73 -2.15 -15.23
CA GLN A 40 -10.15 -3.33 -16.01
C GLN A 40 -11.28 -4.14 -15.33
N LYS A 41 -11.40 -4.03 -14.00
CA LYS A 41 -12.42 -4.70 -13.17
C LYS A 41 -13.74 -3.92 -13.02
N GLN A 42 -13.84 -2.70 -13.54
CA GLN A 42 -15.08 -1.91 -13.45
C GLN A 42 -15.98 -2.18 -14.65
N GLU A 43 -17.27 -2.42 -14.39
CA GLU A 43 -18.31 -2.40 -15.41
C GLU A 43 -18.55 -0.95 -15.85
N ILE A 44 -18.63 -0.76 -17.16
CA ILE A 44 -18.92 0.52 -17.77
C ILE A 44 -20.44 0.64 -17.81
N GLU A 45 -21.07 1.16 -16.76
CA GLU A 45 -22.48 1.52 -16.85
C GLU A 45 -22.65 2.94 -17.40
N LYS A 46 -23.33 3.05 -18.55
CA LYS A 46 -24.11 4.20 -19.04
C LYS A 46 -23.51 5.63 -18.95
N GLN A 47 -22.20 5.80 -19.13
CA GLN A 47 -21.58 7.16 -19.20
C GLN A 47 -20.79 7.45 -20.49
N ILE A 48 -20.78 6.54 -21.46
CA ILE A 48 -19.87 6.65 -22.63
C ILE A 48 -20.50 7.37 -23.84
N GLU A 49 -21.81 7.64 -23.88
CA GLU A 49 -22.41 8.20 -25.11
C GLU A 49 -21.95 9.62 -25.48
N THR A 50 -21.30 10.38 -24.58
CA THR A 50 -20.83 11.75 -24.87
C THR A 50 -19.48 12.14 -24.24
N SER A 51 -18.76 11.23 -23.58
CA SER A 51 -17.54 11.58 -22.85
C SER A 51 -16.27 11.43 -23.71
N GLU A 52 -15.37 12.43 -23.70
CA GLU A 52 -14.04 12.32 -24.30
C GLU A 52 -13.20 11.26 -23.57
N ILE A 53 -12.97 10.12 -24.22
CA ILE A 53 -12.11 9.06 -23.68
C ILE A 53 -10.65 9.40 -23.99
N THR A 54 -9.84 9.61 -22.96
CA THR A 54 -8.40 9.81 -23.12
C THR A 54 -7.64 8.50 -22.93
N LEU A 55 -6.83 8.14 -23.91
CA LEU A 55 -5.90 7.01 -23.84
C LEU A 55 -4.51 7.50 -23.46
N LYS A 56 -3.96 6.92 -22.39
CA LYS A 56 -2.61 7.24 -21.92
C LYS A 56 -1.74 5.99 -21.90
N TYR A 57 -0.62 6.02 -22.61
CA TYR A 57 0.42 5.02 -22.48
C TYR A 57 1.18 5.20 -21.16
N ILE A 58 1.26 4.15 -20.35
CA ILE A 58 1.87 4.19 -19.01
C ILE A 58 3.20 3.43 -18.90
N GLY A 59 3.71 2.90 -20.03
CA GLY A 59 5.00 2.21 -20.09
C GLY A 59 4.97 0.78 -19.54
N PRO A 60 6.14 0.11 -19.44
CA PRO A 60 6.26 -1.24 -18.93
C PRO A 60 5.70 -1.37 -17.51
N GLN A 61 4.81 -2.33 -17.32
CA GLN A 61 4.18 -2.62 -16.04
C GLN A 61 4.64 -3.96 -15.46
N ILE A 62 4.56 -4.07 -14.14
CA ILE A 62 4.83 -5.27 -13.36
C ILE A 62 3.72 -5.46 -12.32
N SER A 63 3.45 -6.70 -11.92
CA SER A 63 2.42 -7.02 -10.92
C SER A 63 2.67 -6.27 -9.62
N TYR A 64 1.63 -5.66 -9.04
CA TYR A 64 1.72 -5.02 -7.73
C TYR A 64 2.28 -5.97 -6.67
N ARG A 65 1.76 -7.20 -6.65
CA ARG A 65 2.22 -8.23 -5.71
C ARG A 65 3.71 -8.50 -5.85
N LEU A 66 4.21 -8.62 -7.08
CA LEU A 66 5.63 -8.89 -7.31
C LEU A 66 6.52 -7.73 -6.85
N VAL A 67 6.09 -6.48 -7.03
CA VAL A 67 6.86 -5.33 -6.52
C VAL A 67 6.99 -5.38 -5.00
N PHE A 68 5.88 -5.60 -4.30
CA PHE A 68 5.89 -5.68 -2.83
C PHE A 68 6.71 -6.89 -2.33
N MET A 69 6.69 -8.01 -3.04
CA MET A 69 7.57 -9.15 -2.73
C MET A 69 9.04 -8.77 -2.88
N LEU A 70 9.43 -8.14 -4.00
CA LEU A 70 10.81 -7.74 -4.25
C LEU A 70 11.31 -6.68 -3.26
N GLU A 71 10.48 -5.68 -2.95
CA GLU A 71 10.90 -4.59 -2.06
C GLU A 71 11.14 -5.06 -0.62
N TYR A 72 10.35 -6.04 -0.13
CA TYR A 72 10.49 -6.59 1.23
C TYR A 72 11.51 -7.72 1.34
N MET A 73 11.93 -8.33 0.23
CA MET A 73 12.94 -9.39 0.25
C MET A 73 14.32 -8.86 0.61
N GLY A 74 14.67 -7.63 0.20
CA GLY A 74 15.93 -6.98 0.57
C GLY A 74 16.18 -6.85 2.07
N PRO A 75 15.23 -6.27 2.83
CA PRO A 75 15.30 -6.24 4.28
C PRO A 75 15.64 -7.59 4.93
N LEU A 76 15.04 -8.69 4.45
CA LEU A 76 15.33 -10.04 4.93
C LEU A 76 16.73 -10.49 4.53
N LEU A 77 17.11 -10.36 3.25
CA LEU A 77 18.43 -10.75 2.76
C LEU A 77 19.56 -10.01 3.49
N ILE A 78 19.41 -8.71 3.70
CA ILE A 78 20.39 -7.88 4.42
C ILE A 78 20.47 -8.32 5.89
N SER A 79 19.33 -8.59 6.53
CA SER A 79 19.32 -9.06 7.92
C SER A 79 20.04 -10.39 8.10
N THR A 80 19.91 -11.31 7.14
CA THR A 80 20.65 -12.59 7.14
C THR A 80 22.13 -12.37 6.85
N PHE A 81 22.47 -11.52 5.87
CA PHE A 81 23.87 -11.24 5.49
C PHE A 81 24.69 -10.58 6.60
N LEU A 82 24.06 -9.77 7.45
CA LEU A 82 24.75 -9.14 8.59
C LEU A 82 24.99 -10.12 9.77
N PHE A 83 24.46 -11.35 9.71
CA PHE A 83 24.67 -12.46 10.66
C PHE A 83 24.64 -12.07 12.15
N SER A 84 23.68 -11.22 12.55
CA SER A 84 23.55 -10.77 13.94
C SER A 84 22.34 -11.39 14.62
N SER A 85 22.55 -11.97 15.80
CA SER A 85 21.52 -12.59 16.64
C SER A 85 20.95 -11.63 17.69
N THR A 86 20.73 -10.37 17.33
CA THR A 86 20.20 -9.35 18.26
C THR A 86 18.68 -9.21 18.19
N PRO A 87 18.02 -8.74 19.27
CA PRO A 87 16.60 -8.42 19.27
C PRO A 87 16.18 -7.53 18.09
N GLN A 88 17.03 -6.57 17.73
CA GLN A 88 16.84 -5.70 16.57
C GLN A 88 16.63 -6.50 15.27
N VAL A 89 17.47 -7.50 15.01
CA VAL A 89 17.36 -8.32 13.80
C VAL A 89 16.11 -9.19 13.83
N TYR A 90 15.78 -9.80 14.98
CA TYR A 90 14.58 -10.63 15.10
C TYR A 90 13.29 -9.83 14.86
N PHE A 91 13.20 -8.61 15.40
CA PHE A 91 12.03 -7.75 15.21
C PHE A 91 11.93 -7.25 13.76
N TRP A 92 13.07 -6.96 13.13
CA TRP A 92 13.14 -6.60 11.71
C TRP A 92 12.66 -7.74 10.82
N ILE A 93 13.19 -8.96 11.03
CA ILE A 93 12.78 -10.16 10.31
C ILE A 93 11.29 -10.43 10.52
N PHE A 94 10.79 -10.32 11.75
CA PHE A 94 9.38 -10.51 12.06
C PHE A 94 8.49 -9.57 11.23
N HIS A 95 8.78 -8.26 11.25
CA HIS A 95 8.02 -7.28 10.47
C HIS A 95 8.03 -7.62 8.98
N PHE A 96 9.21 -7.77 8.37
CA PHE A 96 9.28 -7.97 6.92
C PHE A 96 8.77 -9.35 6.46
N SER A 97 8.91 -10.38 7.30
CA SER A 97 8.30 -11.69 7.02
C SER A 97 6.78 -11.58 7.03
N LYS A 98 6.20 -10.91 8.04
CA LYS A 98 4.78 -10.62 8.07
C LYS A 98 4.35 -9.83 6.83
N ARG A 99 5.08 -8.79 6.41
CA ARG A 99 4.77 -8.02 5.20
C ARG A 99 4.75 -8.88 3.92
N ILE A 100 5.68 -9.83 3.79
CA ILE A 100 5.69 -10.79 2.69
C ILE A 100 4.45 -11.69 2.75
N LEU A 101 4.16 -12.28 3.91
CA LEU A 101 3.00 -13.16 4.10
C LEU A 101 1.69 -12.41 3.82
N GLU A 102 1.55 -11.18 4.29
CA GLU A 102 0.40 -10.34 3.98
C GLU A 102 0.27 -10.06 2.49
N THR A 103 1.38 -9.75 1.80
CA THR A 103 1.40 -9.52 0.35
C THR A 103 0.94 -10.76 -0.43
N MET A 104 1.34 -11.95 0.03
CA MET A 104 0.99 -13.22 -0.59
C MET A 104 -0.48 -13.61 -0.35
N PHE A 105 -0.95 -13.49 0.90
CA PHE A 105 -2.17 -14.16 1.35
C PHE A 105 -3.31 -13.22 1.78
N VAL A 106 -2.99 -11.97 2.12
CA VAL A 106 -3.98 -11.03 2.70
C VAL A 106 -4.31 -9.88 1.75
N HIS A 107 -3.31 -9.28 1.10
CA HIS A 107 -3.50 -8.07 0.32
C HIS A 107 -4.25 -8.35 -0.99
N GLU A 108 -5.34 -7.59 -1.16
CA GLU A 108 -6.07 -7.50 -2.43
C GLU A 108 -5.85 -6.13 -3.05
N PHE A 109 -5.00 -6.06 -4.07
CA PHE A 109 -4.64 -4.80 -4.72
C PHE A 109 -5.75 -4.29 -5.64
N SER A 110 -6.05 -2.99 -5.54
CA SER A 110 -7.06 -2.34 -6.39
C SER A 110 -6.63 -2.26 -7.85
N ASN A 111 -5.32 -2.17 -8.11
CA ASN A 111 -4.74 -2.21 -9.45
C ASN A 111 -3.93 -3.49 -9.60
N ALA A 112 -3.99 -4.11 -10.79
CA ALA A 112 -3.25 -5.34 -11.05
C ALA A 112 -1.73 -5.08 -11.18
N THR A 113 -1.35 -3.93 -11.72
CA THR A 113 0.04 -3.64 -12.09
C THR A 113 0.48 -2.21 -11.79
N MET A 114 1.78 -1.99 -11.64
CA MET A 114 2.41 -0.67 -11.48
C MET A 114 3.59 -0.46 -12.45
N PRO A 115 4.03 0.80 -12.69
CA PRO A 115 5.19 1.09 -13.53
C PRO A 115 6.49 0.46 -12.98
N ILE A 116 7.25 -0.24 -13.83
CA ILE A 116 8.44 -0.99 -13.41
C ILE A 116 9.51 -0.13 -12.72
N ARG A 117 9.61 1.16 -13.09
CA ARG A 117 10.53 2.13 -12.46
C ARG A 117 10.34 2.25 -10.94
N ASN A 118 9.14 1.96 -10.43
CA ASN A 118 8.84 2.02 -9.01
C ASN A 118 9.54 0.90 -8.24
N VAL A 119 9.83 -0.24 -8.89
CA VAL A 119 10.59 -1.35 -8.27
C VAL A 119 11.96 -0.83 -7.82
N PHE A 120 12.70 -0.14 -8.69
CA PHE A 120 14.02 0.39 -8.35
C PHE A 120 13.95 1.41 -7.22
N LYS A 121 12.95 2.31 -7.22
CA LYS A 121 12.77 3.29 -6.16
C LYS A 121 12.44 2.64 -4.82
N ASN A 122 11.52 1.69 -4.80
CA ASN A 122 11.09 1.01 -3.59
C ASN A 122 12.20 0.11 -3.05
N CYS A 123 12.87 -0.67 -3.91
CA CYS A 123 14.00 -1.49 -3.50
C CYS A 123 15.16 -0.62 -2.98
N ALA A 124 15.53 0.46 -3.67
CA ALA A 124 16.58 1.35 -3.17
C ALA A 124 16.23 1.92 -1.77
N TYR A 125 14.97 2.31 -1.55
CA TYR A 125 14.49 2.76 -0.26
C TYR A 125 14.61 1.67 0.81
N TYR A 126 13.97 0.51 0.62
CA TYR A 126 13.92 -0.53 1.64
C TYR A 126 15.27 -1.20 1.87
N TYR A 127 16.04 -1.47 0.83
CA TYR A 127 17.36 -2.10 0.95
C TYR A 127 18.35 -1.13 1.59
N GLY A 128 18.37 0.12 1.14
CA GLY A 128 19.24 1.17 1.69
C GLY A 128 18.96 1.42 3.17
N PHE A 129 17.69 1.60 3.55
CA PHE A 129 17.33 1.79 4.96
C PHE A 129 17.56 0.53 5.82
N SER A 130 17.37 -0.67 5.26
CA SER A 130 17.69 -1.90 5.98
C SER A 130 19.16 -2.00 6.33
N PHE A 131 20.04 -1.73 5.37
CA PHE A 131 21.48 -1.67 5.66
C PHE A 131 21.80 -0.56 6.66
N PHE A 132 21.28 0.65 6.44
CA PHE A 132 21.53 1.81 7.30
C PHE A 132 21.15 1.57 8.77
N VAL A 133 19.98 0.98 9.01
CA VAL A 133 19.48 0.68 10.35
C VAL A 133 20.22 -0.49 10.98
N LEU A 134 20.40 -1.60 10.23
CA LEU A 134 20.92 -2.85 10.77
C LEU A 134 22.44 -2.89 10.92
N VAL A 135 23.20 -2.09 10.16
CA VAL A 135 24.66 -2.04 10.30
C VAL A 135 25.10 -1.54 11.69
N GLN A 136 24.24 -0.79 12.39
CA GLN A 136 24.42 -0.51 13.80
C GLN A 136 23.74 -1.59 14.63
N ASN A 137 24.55 -2.49 15.16
CA ASN A 137 24.04 -3.58 15.97
C ASN A 137 23.85 -3.13 17.42
N GLN A 138 22.60 -2.97 17.84
CA GLN A 138 22.26 -2.62 19.22
C GLN A 138 21.89 -3.87 20.02
N VAL A 139 22.55 -4.04 21.17
CA VAL A 139 22.31 -5.16 22.09
C VAL A 139 21.36 -4.80 23.23
N ASN A 140 21.29 -3.51 23.58
CA ASN A 140 20.40 -3.02 24.62
C ASN A 140 18.94 -3.07 24.12
N PHE A 141 18.10 -3.76 24.89
CA PHE A 141 16.71 -3.98 24.54
C PHE A 141 15.76 -3.57 25.67
N ASN A 142 14.87 -2.63 25.37
CA ASN A 142 13.78 -2.24 26.26
C ASN A 142 12.52 -3.06 25.94
N VAL A 143 12.17 -3.97 26.86
CA VAL A 143 11.07 -4.92 26.73
C VAL A 143 9.72 -4.22 26.61
N PHE A 144 9.49 -3.12 27.33
CA PHE A 144 8.21 -2.40 27.28
C PHE A 144 7.91 -1.93 25.85
N TRP A 145 8.88 -1.26 25.21
CA TRP A 145 8.72 -0.81 23.82
C TRP A 145 8.68 -2.00 22.84
N GLY A 146 9.39 -3.09 23.14
CA GLY A 146 9.26 -4.34 22.40
C GLY A 146 7.85 -4.91 22.39
N VAL A 147 7.16 -4.91 23.54
CA VAL A 147 5.76 -5.34 23.64
C VAL A 147 4.84 -4.39 22.87
N CYS A 148 5.04 -3.08 22.98
CA CYS A 148 4.28 -2.09 22.21
C CYS A 148 4.45 -2.27 20.69
N PHE A 149 5.66 -2.64 20.22
CA PHE A 149 5.90 -2.99 18.83
C PHE A 149 5.04 -4.18 18.39
N ILE A 150 5.04 -5.27 19.17
CA ILE A 150 4.28 -6.48 18.85
C ILE A 150 2.78 -6.18 18.79
N ILE A 151 2.24 -5.45 19.77
CA ILE A 151 0.84 -5.02 19.77
C ILE A 151 0.51 -4.20 18.51
N SER A 152 1.39 -3.27 18.14
CA SER A 152 1.22 -2.45 16.94
C SER A 152 1.22 -3.30 15.67
N GLU A 153 2.12 -4.29 15.57
CA GLU A 153 2.16 -5.22 14.44
C GLU A 153 0.87 -6.06 14.31
N PHE A 154 0.32 -6.53 15.43
CA PHE A 154 -0.97 -7.24 15.43
C PHE A 154 -2.13 -6.33 15.01
N LEU A 155 -2.19 -5.09 15.51
CA LEU A 155 -3.23 -4.13 15.14
C LEU A 155 -3.14 -3.69 13.67
N ASN A 156 -1.92 -3.55 13.13
CA ASN A 156 -1.70 -3.35 11.70
C ASN A 156 -2.23 -4.54 10.88
N GLY A 157 -1.91 -5.77 11.28
CA GLY A 157 -2.39 -6.99 10.61
C GLY A 157 -3.92 -7.15 10.67
N PHE A 158 -4.52 -6.84 11.83
CA PHE A 158 -5.98 -6.78 11.99
C PHE A 158 -6.61 -5.82 10.98
N CYS A 159 -6.03 -4.65 10.79
CA CYS A 159 -6.52 -3.68 9.80
C CYS A 159 -6.42 -4.22 8.36
N HIS A 160 -5.34 -4.92 8.00
CA HIS A 160 -5.20 -5.53 6.68
C HIS A 160 -6.22 -6.64 6.44
N ILE A 161 -6.45 -7.51 7.42
CA ILE A 161 -7.46 -8.56 7.35
C ILE A 161 -8.85 -7.94 7.20
N HIS A 162 -9.18 -6.92 8.00
CA HIS A 162 -10.46 -6.21 7.88
C HIS A 162 -10.65 -5.63 6.47
N LEU A 163 -9.63 -4.96 5.93
CA LEU A 163 -9.67 -4.38 4.57
C LEU A 163 -9.83 -5.43 3.46
N ARG A 164 -9.29 -6.64 3.66
CA ARG A 164 -9.51 -7.77 2.76
C ARG A 164 -10.94 -8.29 2.86
N LEU A 165 -11.43 -8.54 4.07
CA LEU A 165 -12.75 -9.13 4.29
C LEU A 165 -13.88 -8.29 3.71
N ILE A 166 -13.79 -6.95 3.82
CA ILE A 166 -14.82 -6.08 3.24
C ILE A 166 -14.86 -6.13 1.71
N ARG A 167 -13.76 -6.50 1.05
CA ARG A 167 -13.65 -6.62 -0.42
C ARG A 167 -14.06 -7.99 -0.93
N SER A 168 -13.99 -9.02 -0.08
CA SER A 168 -14.30 -10.40 -0.45
C SER A 168 -15.71 -10.51 -1.04
N GLY A 169 -15.78 -10.85 -2.33
CA GLY A 169 -17.04 -11.03 -3.07
C GLY A 169 -17.78 -9.74 -3.44
N LYS A 170 -17.19 -8.55 -3.21
CA LYS A 170 -17.83 -7.27 -3.51
C LYS A 170 -17.09 -6.49 -4.61
N LYS A 171 -17.83 -5.99 -5.60
CA LYS A 171 -17.29 -5.09 -6.63
C LYS A 171 -17.25 -3.64 -6.11
N GLY A 172 -16.28 -2.86 -6.59
CA GLY A 172 -16.16 -1.44 -6.26
C GLY A 172 -15.48 -1.15 -4.92
N TYR A 173 -15.32 0.14 -4.63
CA TYR A 173 -14.68 0.60 -3.40
C TYR A 173 -15.62 0.37 -2.22
N GLN A 174 -15.11 -0.17 -1.11
CA GLN A 174 -15.91 -0.55 0.05
C GLN A 174 -15.61 0.39 1.22
N ASN A 175 -16.63 0.67 2.03
CA ASN A 175 -16.53 1.54 3.20
C ASN A 175 -16.06 0.75 4.44
N PRO A 176 -14.83 0.95 4.97
CA PRO A 176 -14.36 0.24 6.16
C PRO A 176 -15.02 0.81 7.43
N SER A 177 -15.74 0.00 8.21
CA SER A 177 -16.62 0.50 9.29
C SER A 177 -16.29 -0.02 10.71
N SER A 178 -15.14 -0.67 10.92
CA SER A 178 -14.74 -1.08 12.28
C SER A 178 -14.46 0.13 13.20
N LEU A 179 -14.40 -0.10 14.52
CA LEU A 179 -14.20 0.95 15.54
C LEU A 179 -13.08 1.93 15.19
N LEU A 180 -11.92 1.42 14.74
CA LEU A 180 -10.76 2.23 14.37
C LEU A 180 -11.00 3.01 13.05
N PHE A 181 -11.64 2.38 12.07
CA PHE A 181 -11.89 2.96 10.76
C PHE A 181 -12.99 4.03 10.77
N LYS A 182 -13.80 4.14 11.83
CA LYS A 182 -14.78 5.22 12.01
C LYS A 182 -14.10 6.59 12.18
N TYR A 183 -12.94 6.63 12.83
CA TYR A 183 -12.24 7.88 13.15
C TYR A 183 -11.08 8.17 12.20
N VAL A 184 -10.41 7.12 11.72
CA VAL A 184 -9.18 7.20 10.94
C VAL A 184 -9.34 6.47 9.60
N ALA A 185 -8.93 7.10 8.50
CA ALA A 185 -9.01 6.50 7.16
C ALA A 185 -8.03 5.34 6.95
N CYS A 186 -6.84 5.44 7.55
CA CYS A 186 -5.76 4.47 7.40
C CYS A 186 -5.17 4.06 8.76
N PRO A 187 -5.94 3.38 9.64
CA PRO A 187 -5.44 2.91 10.93
C PRO A 187 -4.26 1.93 10.77
N ASN A 188 -4.21 1.18 9.67
CA ASN A 188 -3.06 0.34 9.34
C ASN A 188 -1.76 1.17 9.26
N TYR A 189 -1.80 2.37 8.68
CA TYR A 189 -0.64 3.26 8.62
C TYR A 189 -0.27 3.83 9.99
N THR A 190 -1.23 4.06 10.88
CA THR A 190 -0.99 4.45 12.27
C THR A 190 -0.13 3.41 12.96
N PHE A 191 -0.56 2.16 12.91
CA PHE A 191 0.10 1.06 13.62
C PHE A 191 1.43 0.68 13.00
N GLU A 192 1.60 0.89 11.70
CA GLU A 192 2.90 0.73 11.05
C GLU A 192 3.89 1.81 11.51
N LEU A 193 3.46 3.07 11.66
CA LEU A 193 4.35 4.09 12.23
C LEU A 193 4.66 3.81 13.70
N LEU A 194 3.65 3.43 14.48
CA LEU A 194 3.84 3.10 15.89
C LEU A 194 4.79 1.91 16.08
N SER A 195 4.73 0.90 15.21
CA SER A 195 5.69 -0.20 15.27
C SER A 195 7.11 0.32 15.03
N TRP A 196 7.36 1.12 13.99
CA TRP A 196 8.71 1.67 13.76
C TRP A 196 9.24 2.58 14.88
N VAL A 197 8.37 3.39 15.51
CA VAL A 197 8.75 4.19 16.68
C VAL A 197 9.10 3.29 17.87
N CYS A 198 8.25 2.31 18.18
CA CYS A 198 8.48 1.36 19.27
C CYS A 198 9.74 0.52 19.03
N PHE A 199 10.03 0.14 17.78
CA PHE A 199 11.25 -0.56 17.40
C PHE A 199 12.50 0.29 17.64
N GLY A 200 12.49 1.56 17.23
CA GLY A 200 13.60 2.47 17.47
C GLY A 200 13.88 2.68 18.96
N LEU A 201 12.81 2.79 19.77
CA LEU A 201 12.91 2.94 21.22
C LEU A 201 13.31 1.63 21.93
N SER A 202 12.82 0.48 21.47
CA SER A 202 13.16 -0.82 22.06
C SER A 202 14.63 -1.14 21.86
N CYS A 203 15.20 -0.83 20.71
CA CYS A 203 16.59 -1.13 20.38
C CYS A 203 17.55 0.05 20.62
N SER A 204 17.07 1.18 21.17
CA SER A 204 17.86 2.43 21.29
C SER A 204 18.54 2.83 19.97
N ASN A 205 17.84 2.64 18.84
CA ASN A 205 18.39 2.82 17.50
C ASN A 205 17.80 4.08 16.85
N ALA A 206 18.53 5.19 16.92
CA ALA A 206 18.13 6.46 16.32
C ALA A 206 17.95 6.39 14.79
N ARG A 207 18.67 5.49 14.10
CA ARG A 207 18.55 5.32 12.64
C ARG A 207 17.20 4.75 12.25
N ALA A 208 16.64 3.88 13.09
CA ALA A 208 15.29 3.38 12.91
C ALA A 208 14.23 4.48 13.07
N LEU A 209 14.45 5.44 13.96
CA LEU A 209 13.57 6.61 14.09
C LEU A 209 13.66 7.53 12.86
N ILE A 210 14.86 7.69 12.28
CA ILE A 210 15.02 8.41 11.00
C ILE A 210 14.23 7.69 9.90
N PHE A 211 14.37 6.37 9.77
CA PHE A 211 13.58 5.58 8.83
C PHE A 211 12.06 5.78 9.04
N ALA A 212 11.60 5.79 10.29
CA ALA A 212 10.20 6.05 10.63
C ALA A 212 9.73 7.44 10.16
N ILE A 213 10.56 8.49 10.31
CA ILE A 213 10.24 9.86 9.86
C ILE A 213 10.09 9.94 8.34
N PHE A 214 11.02 9.35 7.58
CA PHE A 214 10.94 9.31 6.12
C PHE A 214 9.72 8.52 5.65
N GLY A 215 9.48 7.35 6.26
CA GLY A 215 8.30 6.53 6.00
C GLY A 215 7.00 7.28 6.31
N TYR A 216 6.97 8.03 7.41
CA TYR A 216 5.82 8.85 7.78
C TYR A 216 5.52 9.92 6.74
N GLY A 217 6.53 10.63 6.21
CA GLY A 217 6.35 11.62 5.16
C GLY A 217 5.58 11.06 3.95
N GLN A 218 5.97 9.87 3.50
CA GLN A 218 5.29 9.18 2.40
C GLN A 218 3.89 8.68 2.77
N ILE A 219 3.75 8.07 3.94
CA ILE A 219 2.48 7.55 4.47
C ILE A 219 1.44 8.67 4.60
N ARG A 220 1.83 9.88 5.00
CA ARG A 220 0.92 11.03 5.08
C ARG A 220 0.32 11.34 3.70
N VAL A 221 1.15 11.44 2.67
CA VAL A 221 0.70 11.75 1.31
C VAL A 221 -0.32 10.71 0.83
N TRP A 222 -0.07 9.43 1.09
CA TRP A 222 -1.01 8.36 0.74
C TRP A 222 -2.28 8.36 1.60
N GLY A 223 -2.12 8.60 2.90
CA GLY A 223 -3.21 8.63 3.85
C GLY A 223 -4.25 9.73 3.53
N TYR A 224 -3.79 10.95 3.24
CA TYR A 224 -4.69 12.05 2.88
C TYR A 224 -5.43 11.80 1.58
N LYS A 225 -4.74 11.32 0.54
CA LYS A 225 -5.39 10.95 -0.73
C LYS A 225 -6.45 9.87 -0.55
N LYS A 226 -6.17 8.88 0.32
CA LYS A 226 -7.14 7.82 0.64
C LYS A 226 -8.31 8.33 1.47
N GLN A 227 -8.07 9.25 2.40
CA GLN A 227 -9.12 9.89 3.21
C GLN A 227 -10.06 10.73 2.34
N GLU A 228 -9.52 11.59 1.48
CA GLU A 228 -10.27 12.43 0.55
C GLU A 228 -11.23 11.58 -0.28
N ARG A 229 -10.68 10.56 -0.96
CA ARG A 229 -11.48 9.60 -1.74
C ARG A 229 -12.55 8.87 -0.92
N LEU A 230 -12.25 8.47 0.31
CA LEU A 230 -13.23 7.81 1.19
C LEU A 230 -14.36 8.75 1.58
N ASN A 231 -14.05 10.02 1.85
CA ASN A 231 -15.02 11.03 2.25
C ASN A 231 -15.90 11.49 1.07
N GLU A 232 -15.35 11.50 -0.15
CA GLU A 232 -16.13 11.73 -1.37
C GLU A 232 -17.10 10.57 -1.66
N LEU A 233 -16.63 9.33 -1.54
CA LEU A 233 -17.44 8.15 -1.85
C LEU A 233 -18.47 7.82 -0.77
N PHE A 234 -18.19 8.16 0.49
CA PHE A 234 -19.07 7.85 1.63
C PHE A 234 -19.26 9.06 2.57
N PRO A 235 -19.99 10.10 2.13
CA PRO A 235 -20.18 11.34 2.91
C PRO A 235 -20.76 11.10 4.31
N GLU A 236 -21.67 10.13 4.46
CA GLU A 236 -22.30 9.74 5.72
C GLU A 236 -21.33 9.16 6.77
N SER A 237 -20.13 8.76 6.34
CA SER A 237 -19.11 8.15 7.20
C SER A 237 -17.79 8.93 7.15
N ARG A 238 -17.91 10.26 7.11
CA ARG A 238 -16.76 11.15 6.97
C ARG A 238 -15.77 10.96 8.11
N ARG A 239 -14.51 10.71 7.75
CA ARG A 239 -13.42 10.49 8.70
C ARG A 239 -12.67 11.79 8.93
N LYS A 240 -12.47 12.14 10.21
CA LYS A 240 -11.74 13.33 10.62
C LYS A 240 -10.25 13.21 10.34
N PHE A 241 -9.68 12.02 10.48
CA PHE A 241 -8.24 11.81 10.42
C PHE A 241 -7.79 10.87 9.29
N ALA A 242 -6.65 11.18 8.66
CA ALA A 242 -6.04 10.34 7.64
C ALA A 242 -5.26 9.16 8.22
N VAL A 243 -4.27 9.46 9.07
CA VAL A 243 -3.29 8.49 9.60
C VAL A 243 -3.30 8.46 11.12
N PHE A 244 -3.04 9.56 11.82
CA PHE A 244 -3.20 9.59 13.27
C PHE A 244 -4.52 10.27 13.63
N PRO A 245 -5.33 9.68 14.53
CA PRO A 245 -6.14 10.51 15.38
C PRO A 245 -5.15 11.40 16.13
N VAL A 246 -5.20 12.70 15.89
CA VAL A 246 -4.52 13.62 16.79
C VAL A 246 -5.29 13.50 18.11
N PHE A 247 -4.87 12.58 18.97
CA PHE A 247 -5.30 12.57 20.36
C PHE A 247 -4.54 13.73 21.03
N GLY A 248 -5.06 14.94 20.85
CA GLY A 248 -4.51 16.15 21.44
C GLY A 248 -4.60 17.39 20.56
N LEU A 249 -5.75 18.08 20.62
CA LEU A 249 -5.90 19.46 21.10
C LEU A 249 -7.37 19.65 21.50
#